data_AF-A0A5C1DIS0-F1
#
_entry.id   AF-A0A5C1DIS0-F1
#
_cell.length_a   1.000
_cell.length_b   1.000
_cell.length_c   1.000
_cell.angle_alpha   90.00
_cell.angle_beta   90.00
_cell.angle_gamma   90.00
#
_symmetry.space_group_name_H-M   'P 1'
#
loop_
_entity.id
_entity.type
_entity.pdbx_description
1 polymer ?
#
loop_
_entity_poly.entity_id
_entity_poly.type
_entity_poly.pdbx_seq_one_letter_code
_entity_poly.pdbx_strand_id
1 'polypeptide(L)'
;MQYAVQRYAATRPWAKRVAQLYAQAVQAAEARKQMQDVIKRELERAAQVFDIPQSAIVTELALAEAWGHFARQGRVVSHLDDDLAKALAHTRQPGNLPDTLVLPADAFFLHVPGEGGAFVVHQPERRALLLTMVRMGFAPDGVNWLQAADQVELVRVEYPGELGPQLGEVEAGWQVLLAAVLNGLAMMTQSRLSLAKAWEAAAPAQWVADAAHPACAKTRQKARGLLLKSGFGEITFCRVEDLAPAEAYAMQGYWRRQAFGEDKAHSRLVWVAPR
;
A
#
# COMPACT_ATOMS: atom_id res chain seq x y z
N MET A 1 -17.72 -2.87 -0.15
CA MET A 1 -16.45 -2.16 0.11
C MET A 1 -15.65 -2.12 -1.19
N GLN A 2 -15.24 -0.93 -1.63
CA GLN A 2 -14.48 -0.74 -2.87
C GLN A 2 -13.13 -0.10 -2.55
N TYR A 3 -12.05 -0.68 -3.06
CA TYR A 3 -10.68 -0.22 -2.81
C TYR A 3 -10.21 0.75 -3.90
N ALA A 4 -9.36 1.71 -3.56
CA ALA A 4 -8.77 2.66 -4.52
C ALA A 4 -8.06 1.94 -5.69
N VAL A 5 -7.43 0.79 -5.41
CA VAL A 5 -6.80 -0.06 -6.45
C VAL A 5 -7.79 -0.57 -7.49
N GLN A 6 -9.04 -0.83 -7.10
CA GLN A 6 -10.12 -1.25 -8.01
C GLN A 6 -10.59 -0.06 -8.84
N ARG A 7 -10.73 1.13 -8.23
CA ARG A 7 -11.06 2.37 -8.94
C ARG A 7 -9.99 2.73 -9.95
N TYR A 8 -8.70 2.61 -9.59
CA TYR A 8 -7.59 2.84 -10.50
C TYR A 8 -7.69 1.93 -11.73
N ALA A 9 -7.86 0.63 -11.51
CA ALA A 9 -7.97 -0.35 -12.59
C ALA A 9 -9.16 -0.09 -13.52
N ALA A 10 -10.26 0.45 -13.01
CA ALA A 10 -11.48 0.72 -13.76
C ALA A 10 -11.42 2.03 -14.55
N THR A 11 -10.74 3.06 -14.02
CA THR A 11 -10.79 4.42 -14.58
C THR A 11 -9.61 4.76 -15.48
N ARG A 12 -8.47 4.03 -15.41
CA ARG A 12 -7.27 4.34 -16.18
C ARG A 12 -7.16 3.45 -17.42
N PRO A 13 -7.08 4.03 -18.63
CA PRO A 13 -7.07 3.23 -19.87
C PRO A 13 -5.81 2.36 -20.00
N TRP A 14 -4.68 2.78 -19.42
CA TRP A 14 -3.42 2.04 -19.47
C TRP A 14 -3.25 1.00 -18.34
N ALA A 15 -4.11 0.97 -17.31
CA ALA A 15 -3.87 0.16 -16.10
C ALA A 15 -3.63 -1.33 -16.42
N LYS A 16 -4.40 -1.89 -17.36
CA LYS A 16 -4.20 -3.28 -17.83
C LYS A 16 -2.86 -3.47 -18.53
N ARG A 17 -2.45 -2.51 -19.37
CA ARG A 17 -1.19 -2.58 -20.12
C ARG A 17 0.00 -2.48 -19.17
N VAL A 18 -0.01 -1.52 -18.24
CA VAL A 18 1.05 -1.34 -17.24
C VAL A 18 1.22 -2.60 -16.38
N ALA A 19 0.11 -3.19 -15.91
CA ALA A 19 0.16 -4.46 -15.18
C ALA A 19 0.83 -5.59 -15.98
N GLN A 20 0.56 -5.68 -17.30
CA GLN A 20 1.21 -6.67 -18.16
C GLN A 20 2.71 -6.41 -18.32
N LEU A 21 3.12 -5.15 -18.51
CA LEU A 21 4.52 -4.77 -18.66
C LEU A 21 5.35 -5.19 -17.43
N TYR A 22 4.89 -4.84 -16.24
CA TYR A 22 5.57 -5.19 -14.99
C TYR A 22 5.56 -6.69 -14.68
N ALA A 23 4.54 -7.41 -15.14
CA ALA A 23 4.45 -8.86 -14.96
C ALA A 23 5.35 -9.65 -15.94
N GLN A 24 5.70 -9.07 -17.09
CA GLN A 24 6.55 -9.70 -18.11
C GLN A 24 8.02 -9.28 -18.02
N ALA A 25 8.29 -8.11 -17.45
CA ALA A 25 9.64 -7.58 -17.42
C ALA A 25 10.55 -8.34 -16.46
N VAL A 26 11.73 -8.70 -16.96
CA VAL A 26 12.82 -9.26 -16.14
C VAL A 26 13.39 -8.19 -15.22
N GLN A 27 13.49 -6.94 -15.70
CA GLN A 27 14.01 -5.79 -14.95
C GLN A 27 12.94 -4.70 -14.81
N ALA A 28 12.83 -4.13 -13.61
CA ALA A 28 11.86 -3.07 -13.32
C ALA A 28 12.10 -1.79 -14.15
N ALA A 29 13.37 -1.46 -14.43
CA ALA A 29 13.72 -0.29 -15.22
C ALA A 29 13.15 -0.34 -16.65
N GLU A 30 13.14 -1.52 -17.28
CA GLU A 30 12.59 -1.70 -18.62
C GLU A 30 11.06 -1.56 -18.62
N ALA A 31 10.39 -2.17 -17.64
CA ALA A 31 8.94 -1.99 -17.45
C ALA A 31 8.59 -0.51 -17.26
N ARG A 32 9.39 0.22 -16.48
CA ARG A 32 9.22 1.65 -16.21
C ARG A 32 9.34 2.49 -17.48
N LYS A 33 10.35 2.25 -18.30
CA LYS A 33 10.52 2.95 -19.58
C LYS A 33 9.32 2.73 -20.52
N GLN A 34 8.92 1.48 -20.70
CA GLN A 34 7.76 1.14 -21.54
C GLN A 34 6.44 1.69 -20.98
N MET A 35 6.30 1.73 -19.65
CA MET A 35 5.16 2.36 -18.98
C MET A 35 5.11 3.86 -19.26
N GLN A 36 6.25 4.57 -19.15
CA GLN A 36 6.33 6.00 -19.48
C GLN A 36 5.90 6.26 -20.92
N ASP A 37 6.35 5.45 -21.88
CA ASP A 37 5.96 5.59 -23.28
C ASP A 37 4.45 5.40 -23.50
N VAL A 38 3.83 4.41 -22.82
CA VAL A 38 2.38 4.16 -22.90
C VAL A 38 1.59 5.34 -22.33
N ILE A 39 1.98 5.83 -21.15
CA ILE A 39 1.27 6.92 -20.48
C ILE A 39 1.46 8.22 -21.24
N LYS A 40 2.67 8.50 -21.73
CA LYS A 40 2.97 9.69 -22.54
C LYS A 40 2.04 9.80 -23.74
N ARG A 41 1.82 8.72 -24.49
CA ARG A 41 0.90 8.72 -25.65
C ARG A 41 -0.55 9.05 -25.26
N GLU A 42 -1.00 8.52 -24.13
CA GLU A 42 -2.37 8.77 -23.63
C GLU A 42 -2.51 10.20 -23.09
N LEU A 43 -1.48 10.72 -22.41
CA LEU A 43 -1.42 12.12 -21.97
C LEU A 43 -1.39 13.08 -23.17
N GLU A 44 -0.59 12.79 -24.20
CA GLU A 44 -0.55 13.58 -25.45
C GLU A 44 -1.91 13.61 -26.15
N ARG A 45 -2.62 12.46 -26.17
CA ARG A 45 -3.98 12.39 -26.69
C ARG A 45 -4.97 13.20 -25.86
N ALA A 46 -4.87 13.12 -24.54
CA ALA A 46 -5.72 13.89 -23.64
C ALA A 46 -5.45 15.40 -23.72
N ALA A 47 -4.18 15.79 -23.91
CA ALA A 47 -3.76 17.19 -24.03
C ALA A 47 -4.33 17.90 -25.27
N GLN A 48 -4.85 17.15 -26.25
CA GLN A 48 -5.59 17.72 -27.39
C GLN A 48 -6.93 18.34 -26.99
N VAL A 49 -7.48 17.95 -25.82
CA VAL A 49 -8.83 18.32 -25.37
C VAL A 49 -8.80 19.02 -24.01
N PHE A 50 -7.81 18.73 -23.17
CA PHE A 50 -7.70 19.24 -21.81
C PHE A 50 -6.34 19.87 -21.56
N ASP A 51 -6.29 20.92 -20.75
CA ASP A 51 -5.03 21.37 -20.16
C ASP A 51 -4.63 20.42 -19.03
N ILE A 52 -3.39 19.94 -19.05
CA ILE A 52 -2.89 18.93 -18.11
C ILE A 52 -1.73 19.56 -17.33
N PRO A 53 -1.92 19.88 -16.03
CA PRO A 53 -0.85 20.46 -15.24
C PRO A 53 0.29 19.46 -15.05
N GLN A 54 1.52 19.95 -15.02
CA GLN A 54 2.72 19.11 -14.85
C GLN A 54 2.66 18.25 -13.58
N SER A 55 2.07 18.77 -12.51
CA SER A 55 1.85 18.03 -11.26
C SER A 55 0.98 16.77 -11.48
N ALA A 56 -0.10 16.87 -12.27
CA ALA A 56 -0.95 15.71 -12.59
C ALA A 56 -0.19 14.64 -13.39
N ILE A 57 0.69 15.05 -14.30
CA ILE A 57 1.55 14.12 -15.05
C ILE A 57 2.49 13.36 -14.12
N VAL A 58 3.17 14.07 -13.22
CA VAL A 58 4.09 13.47 -12.23
C VAL A 58 3.35 12.48 -11.33
N THR A 59 2.19 12.89 -10.82
CA THR A 59 1.34 12.06 -9.97
C THR A 59 0.86 10.79 -10.69
N GLU A 60 0.36 10.88 -11.92
CA GLU A 60 -0.13 9.72 -12.66
C GLU A 60 1.02 8.77 -13.07
N LEU A 61 2.20 9.29 -13.38
CA LEU A 61 3.38 8.45 -13.62
C LEU A 61 3.77 7.67 -12.36
N ALA A 62 3.81 8.33 -11.19
CA ALA A 62 4.13 7.68 -9.92
C ALA A 62 3.07 6.63 -9.54
N LEU A 63 1.78 6.96 -9.73
CA LEU A 63 0.68 6.05 -9.45
C LEU A 63 0.67 4.83 -10.38
N ALA A 64 1.00 5.02 -11.66
CA ALA A 64 1.16 3.91 -12.59
C ALA A 64 2.36 3.03 -12.27
N GLU A 65 3.47 3.62 -11.83
CA GLU A 65 4.64 2.89 -11.34
C GLU A 65 4.26 2.03 -10.12
N ALA A 66 3.60 2.63 -9.12
CA ALA A 66 3.11 1.94 -7.95
C ALA A 66 2.12 0.81 -8.29
N TRP A 67 1.18 1.07 -9.22
CA TRP A 67 0.25 0.07 -9.74
C TRP A 67 0.97 -1.09 -10.43
N GLY A 68 2.00 -0.81 -11.24
CA GLY A 68 2.82 -1.81 -11.91
C GLY A 68 3.49 -2.76 -10.92
N HIS A 69 4.14 -2.20 -9.89
CA HIS A 69 4.73 -2.98 -8.80
C HIS A 69 3.69 -3.81 -8.03
N PHE A 70 2.57 -3.20 -7.65
CA PHE A 70 1.45 -3.86 -6.98
C PHE A 70 0.89 -5.04 -7.80
N ALA A 71 0.68 -4.83 -9.11
CA ALA A 71 0.17 -5.86 -10.00
C ALA A 71 1.17 -7.01 -10.18
N ARG A 72 2.48 -6.73 -10.26
CA ARG A 72 3.54 -7.75 -10.31
C ARG A 72 3.52 -8.67 -9.10
N GLN A 73 3.20 -8.14 -7.92
CA GLN A 73 3.16 -8.89 -6.67
C GLN A 73 1.84 -9.64 -6.45
N GLY A 74 0.90 -9.60 -7.39
CA GLY A 74 -0.38 -10.32 -7.29
C GLY A 74 -1.54 -9.49 -6.77
N ARG A 75 -1.39 -8.15 -6.68
CA ARG A 75 -2.44 -7.22 -6.20
C ARG A 75 -2.84 -7.49 -4.75
N VAL A 76 -1.86 -7.79 -3.91
CA VAL A 76 -2.03 -8.08 -2.49
C VAL A 76 -2.52 -6.84 -1.74
N VAL A 77 -3.66 -6.95 -1.07
CA VAL A 77 -4.22 -5.90 -0.22
C VAL A 77 -4.09 -6.32 1.24
N SER A 78 -3.53 -5.44 2.06
CA SER A 78 -3.62 -5.51 3.52
C SER A 78 -4.64 -4.49 3.99
N HIS A 79 -5.65 -4.96 4.73
CA HIS A 79 -6.77 -4.17 5.19
C HIS A 79 -6.66 -4.03 6.71
N LEU A 80 -6.52 -2.81 7.24
CA LEU A 80 -6.65 -2.59 8.68
C LEU A 80 -8.10 -2.77 9.06
N ASP A 81 -8.42 -3.77 9.89
CA ASP A 81 -9.78 -3.99 10.38
C ASP A 81 -10.27 -2.75 11.15
N ASP A 82 -11.58 -2.48 11.14
CA ASP A 82 -12.13 -1.19 11.59
C ASP A 82 -11.70 -0.82 13.02
N ASP A 83 -11.71 -1.78 13.94
CA ASP A 83 -11.33 -1.52 15.34
C ASP A 83 -9.82 -1.30 15.49
N LEU A 84 -9.00 -1.99 14.70
CA LEU A 84 -7.57 -1.72 14.64
C LEU A 84 -7.28 -0.34 14.05
N ALA A 85 -7.99 0.06 12.98
CA ALA A 85 -7.85 1.36 12.36
C ALA A 85 -8.19 2.49 13.35
N LYS A 86 -9.29 2.35 14.10
CA LYS A 86 -9.67 3.31 15.16
C LYS A 86 -8.63 3.38 16.28
N ALA A 87 -8.13 2.23 16.75
CA ALA A 87 -7.09 2.18 17.77
C ALA A 87 -5.78 2.84 17.31
N LEU A 88 -5.43 2.67 16.03
CA LEU A 88 -4.25 3.29 15.44
C LEU A 88 -4.43 4.79 15.19
N ALA A 89 -5.63 5.26 14.85
CA ALA A 89 -5.94 6.69 14.80
C ALA A 89 -5.78 7.36 16.18
N HIS A 90 -6.03 6.63 17.27
CA HIS A 90 -5.79 7.06 18.66
C HIS A 90 -4.38 6.74 19.17
N THR A 91 -3.46 6.33 18.28
CA THR A 91 -2.05 6.05 18.60
C THR A 91 -1.17 7.10 17.96
N ARG A 92 -0.25 7.68 18.73
CA ARG A 92 0.73 8.63 18.19
C ARG A 92 1.53 8.00 17.05
N GLN A 93 1.76 8.75 15.98
CA GLN A 93 2.62 8.32 14.88
C GLN A 93 3.99 7.88 15.42
N PRO A 94 4.58 6.77 14.92
CA PRO A 94 5.90 6.36 15.34
C PRO A 94 6.95 7.40 14.94
N GLY A 95 7.96 7.62 15.79
CA GLY A 95 9.10 8.50 15.47
C GLY A 95 10.12 7.87 14.53
N ASN A 96 10.11 6.54 14.38
CA ASN A 96 10.98 5.75 13.52
C ASN A 96 10.17 4.60 12.93
N LEU A 97 10.55 4.05 11.77
CA LEU A 97 10.08 2.71 11.38
C LEU A 97 10.90 1.62 12.10
N PRO A 98 10.38 0.40 12.23
CA PRO A 98 11.17 -0.74 12.70
C PRO A 98 12.40 -0.98 11.80
N ASP A 99 13.54 -1.33 12.40
CA ASP A 99 14.79 -1.58 11.65
C ASP A 99 14.66 -2.82 10.72
N THR A 100 13.71 -3.70 11.01
CA THR A 100 13.33 -4.84 10.20
C THR A 100 11.84 -4.79 9.93
N LEU A 101 11.49 -4.65 8.65
CA LEU A 101 10.10 -4.66 8.21
C LEU A 101 9.66 -6.09 7.91
N VAL A 102 8.44 -6.43 8.34
CA VAL A 102 7.74 -7.67 7.96
C VAL A 102 6.58 -7.24 7.07
N LEU A 103 6.76 -7.39 5.76
CA LEU A 103 5.79 -6.95 4.76
C LEU A 103 5.14 -8.17 4.07
N PRO A 104 3.87 -8.07 3.65
CA PRO A 104 3.17 -9.17 2.97
C PRO A 104 3.73 -9.45 1.57
N ALA A 105 4.35 -8.45 0.93
CA ALA A 105 5.06 -8.52 -0.35
C ALA A 105 5.95 -7.28 -0.51
N ASP A 106 6.87 -7.30 -1.48
CA ASP A 106 7.68 -6.11 -1.81
C ASP A 106 6.85 -4.95 -2.35
N ALA A 107 5.65 -5.22 -2.83
CA ALA A 107 4.68 -4.20 -3.19
C ALA A 107 3.26 -4.68 -2.91
N PHE A 108 2.48 -3.86 -2.22
CA PHE A 108 1.12 -4.16 -1.81
C PHE A 108 0.33 -2.87 -1.61
N PHE A 109 -0.98 -2.99 -1.37
CA PHE A 109 -1.80 -1.86 -0.98
C PHE A 109 -2.20 -1.98 0.49
N LEU A 110 -1.88 -0.99 1.29
CA LEU A 110 -2.36 -0.87 2.67
C LEU A 110 -3.64 -0.01 2.66
N HIS A 111 -4.78 -0.62 2.94
CA HIS A 111 -6.04 0.07 3.08
C HIS A 111 -6.31 0.48 4.52
N VAL A 112 -6.73 1.74 4.69
CA VAL A 112 -7.17 2.32 5.95
C VAL A 112 -8.65 2.68 5.79
N PRO A 113 -9.58 1.98 6.47
CA PRO A 113 -11.01 2.29 6.42
C PRO A 113 -11.28 3.76 6.77
N GLY A 114 -12.18 4.40 6.02
CA GLY A 114 -12.55 5.80 6.20
C GLY A 114 -11.58 6.82 5.61
N GLU A 115 -10.27 6.51 5.54
CA GLU A 115 -9.23 7.46 5.13
C GLU A 115 -8.72 7.24 3.70
N GLY A 116 -8.64 5.98 3.24
CA GLY A 116 -8.14 5.62 1.91
C GLY A 116 -7.09 4.51 1.96
N GLY A 117 -5.85 4.82 1.59
CA GLY A 117 -4.74 3.88 1.72
C GLY A 117 -3.46 4.31 1.02
N ALA A 118 -2.50 3.41 0.93
CA ALA A 118 -1.25 3.64 0.22
C ALA A 118 -0.83 2.42 -0.58
N PHE A 119 -0.39 2.63 -1.82
CA PHE A 119 0.50 1.67 -2.46
C PHE A 119 1.86 1.78 -1.77
N VAL A 120 2.34 0.65 -1.25
CA VAL A 120 3.64 0.54 -0.60
C VAL A 120 4.55 -0.22 -1.55
N VAL A 121 5.71 0.34 -1.87
CA VAL A 121 6.78 -0.33 -2.62
C VAL A 121 8.05 -0.30 -1.80
N HIS A 122 8.57 -1.49 -1.49
CA HIS A 122 9.77 -1.68 -0.71
C HIS A 122 11.02 -1.74 -1.60
N GLN A 123 12.02 -0.93 -1.26
CA GLN A 123 13.34 -0.90 -1.89
C GLN A 123 14.39 -1.39 -0.88
N PRO A 124 14.57 -2.71 -0.71
CA PRO A 124 15.43 -3.28 0.34
C PRO A 124 16.89 -2.79 0.25
N GLU A 125 17.44 -2.70 -0.97
CA GLU A 125 18.81 -2.24 -1.22
C GLU A 125 19.05 -0.79 -0.76
N ARG A 126 17.98 0.01 -0.69
CA ARG A 126 18.02 1.41 -0.23
C ARG A 126 17.42 1.58 1.16
N ARG A 127 16.95 0.48 1.76
CA ARG A 127 16.15 0.46 2.99
C ARG A 127 15.10 1.59 3.02
N ALA A 128 14.30 1.64 1.96
CA ALA A 128 13.31 2.69 1.77
C ALA A 128 11.95 2.10 1.39
N LEU A 129 10.89 2.79 1.77
CA LEU A 129 9.54 2.57 1.28
C LEU A 129 9.11 3.78 0.44
N LEU A 130 8.55 3.50 -0.73
CA LEU A 130 7.80 4.49 -1.50
C LEU A 130 6.32 4.29 -1.16
N LEU A 131 5.68 5.36 -0.71
CA LEU A 131 4.27 5.41 -0.35
C LEU A 131 3.57 6.31 -1.37
N THR A 132 2.71 5.72 -2.19
CA THR A 132 1.77 6.48 -3.02
C THR A 132 0.41 6.44 -2.33
N MET A 133 0.15 7.46 -1.51
CA MET A 133 -1.07 7.59 -0.73
C MET A 133 -2.21 8.05 -1.61
N VAL A 134 -3.39 7.49 -1.39
CA VAL A 134 -4.62 7.80 -2.14
C VAL A 134 -5.77 7.98 -1.15
N ARG A 135 -6.55 9.05 -1.33
CA ARG A 135 -7.66 9.34 -0.41
C ARG A 135 -8.82 8.36 -0.58
N MET A 136 -9.67 8.27 0.44
CA MET A 136 -10.97 7.64 0.31
C MET A 136 -11.80 8.34 -0.78
N GLY A 137 -12.57 7.57 -1.54
CA GLY A 137 -13.32 8.09 -2.69
C GLY A 137 -12.48 8.35 -3.94
N PHE A 138 -11.23 7.87 -3.97
CA PHE A 138 -10.32 8.03 -5.11
C PHE A 138 -10.96 7.72 -6.46
N ALA A 139 -10.83 8.67 -7.39
CA ALA A 139 -11.35 8.63 -8.75
C ALA A 139 -12.85 8.26 -8.79
N PRO A 140 -13.74 9.13 -8.29
CA PRO A 140 -15.18 8.87 -8.23
C PRO A 140 -15.79 8.80 -9.65
N ASP A 141 -17.00 8.24 -9.75
CA ASP A 141 -17.67 8.10 -11.05
C ASP A 141 -17.94 9.47 -11.70
N GLY A 142 -17.76 9.55 -13.01
CA GLY A 142 -17.97 10.77 -13.79
C GLY A 142 -16.85 11.81 -13.69
N VAL A 143 -15.83 11.62 -12.83
CA VAL A 143 -14.66 12.50 -12.79
C VAL A 143 -13.60 12.01 -13.78
N ASN A 144 -13.10 12.92 -14.61
CA ASN A 144 -12.00 12.63 -15.50
C ASN A 144 -10.75 12.33 -14.66
N TRP A 145 -10.07 11.23 -14.95
CA TRP A 145 -8.86 10.81 -14.22
C TRP A 145 -7.78 11.90 -14.18
N LEU A 146 -7.76 12.82 -15.16
CA LEU A 146 -6.88 13.99 -15.20
C LEU A 146 -7.09 15.00 -14.05
N GLN A 147 -8.28 15.01 -13.45
CA GLN A 147 -8.64 15.93 -12.37
C GLN A 147 -8.43 15.35 -10.97
N ALA A 148 -7.91 14.11 -10.85
CA ALA A 148 -7.73 13.42 -9.58
C ALA A 148 -6.34 13.61 -8.95
N ALA A 149 -5.55 14.58 -9.43
CA ALA A 149 -4.17 14.79 -8.99
C ALA A 149 -4.06 15.22 -7.51
N ASP A 150 -5.06 15.92 -7.00
CA ASP A 150 -5.21 16.33 -5.59
C ASP A 150 -5.57 15.17 -4.65
N GLN A 151 -5.90 13.99 -5.21
CA GLN A 151 -6.28 12.79 -4.45
C GLN A 151 -5.13 11.82 -4.23
N VAL A 152 -3.90 12.23 -4.53
CA VAL A 152 -2.70 11.39 -4.41
C VAL A 152 -1.55 12.20 -3.80
N GLU A 153 -0.80 11.57 -2.88
CA GLU A 153 0.41 12.14 -2.30
C GLU A 153 1.55 11.12 -2.34
N LEU A 154 2.77 11.61 -2.60
CA LEU A 154 3.96 10.78 -2.76
C LEU A 154 4.92 11.01 -1.61
N VAL A 155 5.16 9.98 -0.81
CA VAL A 155 6.08 10.05 0.33
C VAL A 155 7.12 8.96 0.21
N ARG A 156 8.38 9.30 0.44
CA ARG A 156 9.48 8.34 0.57
C ARG A 156 9.95 8.35 2.02
N VAL A 157 10.05 7.17 2.63
CA VAL A 157 10.57 7.01 3.97
C VAL A 157 11.72 6.02 3.97
N GLU A 158 12.82 6.38 4.63
CA GLU A 158 14.03 5.58 4.80
C GLU A 158 14.11 5.06 6.24
N TYR A 159 14.73 3.89 6.40
CA TYR A 159 14.96 3.25 7.70
C TYR A 159 16.30 2.50 7.75
N PRO A 160 16.95 2.37 8.92
CA PRO A 160 16.58 3.00 10.18
C PRO A 160 16.81 4.51 10.14
N GLY A 161 16.03 5.27 10.91
CA GLY A 161 16.13 6.73 10.91
C GLY A 161 14.90 7.40 11.51
N GLU A 162 15.02 8.68 11.87
CA GLU A 162 13.89 9.47 12.37
C GLU A 162 12.98 9.88 11.22
N LEU A 163 11.67 9.73 11.44
CA LEU A 163 10.65 10.08 10.44
C LEU A 163 10.36 11.58 10.41
N GLY A 164 10.46 12.28 11.54
CA GLY A 164 10.13 13.71 11.64
C GLY A 164 10.74 14.57 10.52
N PRO A 165 12.07 14.56 10.34
CA PRO A 165 12.72 15.33 9.27
C PRO A 165 12.31 14.92 7.85
N GLN A 166 11.98 13.64 7.64
CA GLN A 166 11.61 13.10 6.33
C GLN A 166 10.17 13.47 5.92
N LEU A 167 9.31 13.75 6.90
CA LEU A 167 7.88 14.01 6.70
C LEU A 167 7.52 15.49 6.76
N GLY A 168 8.52 16.38 6.93
CA GLY A 168 8.29 17.82 7.15
C GLY A 168 7.65 18.55 5.96
N GLU A 169 7.76 18.02 4.75
CA GLU A 169 7.18 18.61 3.53
C GLU A 169 5.79 18.06 3.19
N VAL A 170 5.31 17.03 3.91
CA VAL A 170 4.00 16.43 3.63
C VAL A 170 2.90 17.40 4.05
N GLU A 171 2.02 17.73 3.10
CA GLU A 171 0.91 18.66 3.31
C GLU A 171 0.00 18.21 4.47
N ALA A 172 -0.46 19.17 5.29
CA ALA A 172 -1.28 18.93 6.47
C ALA A 172 -2.51 18.05 6.21
N GLY A 173 -3.14 18.18 5.05
CA GLY A 173 -4.32 17.38 4.66
C GLY A 173 -4.04 15.87 4.54
N TRP A 174 -2.78 15.46 4.46
CA TRP A 174 -2.36 14.07 4.31
C TRP A 174 -1.84 13.43 5.59
N GLN A 175 -1.61 14.23 6.64
CA GLN A 175 -0.96 13.79 7.88
C GLN A 175 -1.75 12.67 8.59
N VAL A 176 -3.08 12.69 8.54
CA VAL A 176 -3.93 11.66 9.14
C VAL A 176 -3.72 10.31 8.45
N LEU A 177 -3.85 10.27 7.12
CA LEU A 177 -3.64 9.04 6.35
C LEU A 177 -2.19 8.56 6.44
N LEU A 178 -1.22 9.47 6.40
CA LEU A 178 0.19 9.15 6.56
C LEU A 178 0.46 8.48 7.93
N ALA A 179 -0.05 9.07 9.01
CA ALA A 179 0.09 8.50 10.35
C ALA A 179 -0.55 7.11 10.43
N ALA A 180 -1.75 6.92 9.84
CA ALA A 180 -2.41 5.63 9.79
C ALA A 180 -1.62 4.59 8.99
N VAL A 181 -1.03 4.97 7.85
CA VAL A 181 -0.17 4.10 7.03
C VAL A 181 1.09 3.70 7.79
N LEU A 182 1.78 4.65 8.43
CA LEU A 182 2.99 4.38 9.21
C LEU A 182 2.70 3.54 10.45
N ASN A 183 1.60 3.81 11.15
CA ASN A 183 1.10 2.99 12.25
C ASN A 183 0.78 1.56 11.78
N GLY A 184 0.13 1.42 10.62
CA GLY A 184 -0.18 0.11 10.03
C GLY A 184 1.09 -0.68 9.65
N LEU A 185 2.08 -0.02 9.04
CA LEU A 185 3.37 -0.62 8.72
C LEU A 185 4.12 -1.07 9.98
N ALA A 186 4.14 -0.25 11.03
CA ALA A 186 4.71 -0.64 12.32
C ALA A 186 3.94 -1.82 12.94
N MET A 187 2.62 -1.85 12.80
CA MET A 187 1.78 -2.93 13.31
C MET A 187 2.10 -4.29 12.70
N MET A 188 2.43 -4.34 11.41
CA MET A 188 2.74 -5.58 10.70
C MET A 188 3.96 -6.33 11.27
N THR A 189 4.79 -5.64 12.06
CA THR A 189 5.93 -6.24 12.76
C THR A 189 5.57 -6.78 14.15
N GLN A 190 4.36 -6.54 14.65
CA GLN A 190 3.93 -6.95 15.98
C GLN A 190 3.44 -8.39 15.99
N SER A 191 3.91 -9.20 16.94
CA SER A 191 3.51 -10.60 17.08
C SER A 191 2.03 -10.78 17.42
N ARG A 192 1.38 -9.75 17.96
CA ARG A 192 -0.05 -9.77 18.31
C ARG A 192 -0.97 -9.49 17.13
N LEU A 193 -0.42 -9.13 15.97
CA LEU A 193 -1.21 -8.93 14.77
C LEU A 193 -1.60 -10.27 14.19
N SER A 194 -2.89 -10.55 14.15
CA SER A 194 -3.46 -11.66 13.40
C SER A 194 -3.74 -11.24 11.96
N LEU A 195 -3.51 -12.17 11.03
CA LEU A 195 -3.72 -11.97 9.59
C LEU A 195 -4.81 -12.92 9.11
N ALA A 196 -6.01 -12.40 8.91
CA ALA A 196 -7.16 -13.18 8.46
C ALA A 196 -7.30 -13.11 6.93
N LYS A 197 -7.10 -14.25 6.27
CA LYS A 197 -7.20 -14.39 4.80
C LYS A 197 -8.48 -15.11 4.40
N ALA A 198 -9.63 -14.46 4.62
CA ALA A 198 -10.94 -15.07 4.36
C ALA A 198 -11.12 -15.61 2.93
N TRP A 199 -10.42 -15.02 1.95
CA TRP A 199 -10.44 -15.47 0.55
C TRP A 199 -9.83 -16.86 0.34
N GLU A 200 -8.86 -17.29 1.17
CA GLU A 200 -8.24 -18.62 1.04
C GLU A 200 -9.24 -19.73 1.36
N ALA A 201 -10.14 -19.51 2.32
CA ALA A 201 -11.18 -20.47 2.69
C ALA A 201 -12.32 -20.53 1.66
N ALA A 202 -12.58 -19.43 0.94
CA ALA A 202 -13.66 -19.34 -0.04
C ALA A 202 -13.25 -19.78 -1.46
N ALA A 203 -11.94 -19.79 -1.75
CA ALA A 203 -11.41 -20.15 -3.06
C ALA A 203 -11.10 -21.65 -3.19
N PRO A 204 -11.05 -22.21 -4.42
CA PRO A 204 -10.60 -23.59 -4.63
C PRO A 204 -9.19 -23.83 -4.06
N ALA A 205 -9.05 -24.83 -3.17
CA ALA A 205 -7.80 -25.10 -2.44
C ALA A 205 -6.57 -25.26 -3.35
N GLN A 206 -6.73 -25.91 -4.51
CA GLN A 206 -5.65 -26.06 -5.48
C GLN A 206 -5.15 -24.71 -6.01
N TRP A 207 -6.05 -23.74 -6.25
CA TRP A 207 -5.65 -22.43 -6.73
C TRP A 207 -4.96 -21.61 -5.65
N VAL A 208 -5.37 -21.76 -4.38
CA VAL A 208 -4.70 -21.14 -3.23
C VAL A 208 -3.27 -21.71 -3.09
N ALA A 209 -3.12 -23.04 -3.14
CA ALA A 209 -1.82 -23.70 -3.09
C ALA A 209 -0.91 -23.27 -4.26
N ASP A 210 -1.45 -23.21 -5.48
CA ASP A 210 -0.70 -22.78 -6.65
C ASP A 210 -0.34 -21.28 -6.60
N ALA A 211 -1.19 -20.43 -6.02
CA ALA A 211 -0.91 -19.00 -5.81
C ALA A 211 0.20 -18.78 -4.79
N ALA A 212 0.30 -19.66 -3.79
CA ALA A 212 1.36 -19.69 -2.78
C ALA A 212 2.56 -20.59 -3.16
N HIS A 213 2.62 -21.11 -4.39
CA HIS A 213 3.62 -22.09 -4.80
C HIS A 213 5.05 -21.58 -4.50
N PRO A 214 5.90 -22.34 -3.78
CA PRO A 214 7.14 -21.82 -3.22
C PRO A 214 8.17 -21.43 -4.29
N ALA A 215 8.36 -22.27 -5.31
CA ALA A 215 9.46 -22.09 -6.27
C ALA A 215 9.05 -21.53 -7.65
N CYS A 216 7.79 -21.67 -8.09
CA CYS A 216 7.41 -21.39 -9.48
C CYS A 216 6.60 -20.09 -9.63
N ALA A 217 7.27 -19.01 -10.04
CA ALA A 217 6.62 -17.72 -10.29
C ALA A 217 5.51 -17.80 -11.35
N LYS A 218 5.68 -18.61 -12.39
CA LYS A 218 4.69 -18.81 -13.45
C LYS A 218 3.42 -19.48 -12.91
N THR A 219 3.56 -20.48 -12.04
CA THR A 219 2.42 -21.15 -11.38
C THR A 219 1.68 -20.16 -10.49
N ARG A 220 2.41 -19.41 -9.65
CA ARG A 220 1.81 -18.35 -8.82
C ARG A 220 1.01 -17.37 -9.66
N GLN A 221 1.62 -16.82 -10.71
CA GLN A 221 0.97 -15.82 -11.56
C GLN A 221 -0.27 -16.37 -12.26
N LYS A 222 -0.23 -17.61 -12.76
CA LYS A 222 -1.38 -18.27 -13.41
C LYS A 222 -2.54 -18.44 -12.42
N ALA A 223 -2.27 -18.98 -11.24
CA ALA A 223 -3.27 -19.22 -10.21
C ALA A 223 -3.90 -17.92 -9.68
N ARG A 224 -3.07 -16.91 -9.41
CA ARG A 224 -3.53 -15.55 -9.05
C ARG A 224 -4.43 -14.94 -10.13
N GLY A 225 -4.07 -15.13 -11.40
CA GLY A 225 -4.91 -14.73 -12.52
C GLY A 225 -6.26 -15.44 -12.57
N LEU A 226 -6.33 -16.72 -12.19
CA LEU A 226 -7.58 -17.49 -12.12
C LEU A 226 -8.45 -17.04 -10.93
N LEU A 227 -7.84 -16.86 -9.76
CA LEU A 227 -8.50 -16.32 -8.56
C LEU A 227 -9.15 -14.97 -8.87
N LEU A 228 -8.38 -14.05 -9.42
CA LEU A 228 -8.84 -12.71 -9.76
C LEU A 228 -9.98 -12.73 -10.81
N LYS A 229 -9.85 -13.54 -11.87
CA LYS A 229 -10.90 -13.70 -12.88
C LYS A 229 -12.20 -14.27 -12.30
N SER A 230 -12.10 -15.05 -11.22
CA SER A 230 -13.23 -15.67 -10.55
C SER A 230 -13.77 -14.79 -9.40
N GLY A 231 -13.29 -13.55 -9.26
CA GLY A 231 -13.77 -12.59 -8.28
C GLY A 231 -13.07 -12.64 -6.91
N PHE A 232 -12.07 -13.51 -6.73
CA PHE A 232 -11.29 -13.56 -5.49
C PHE A 232 -10.19 -12.50 -5.50
N GLY A 233 -10.26 -11.56 -4.56
CA GLY A 233 -9.17 -10.63 -4.26
C GLY A 233 -8.31 -11.14 -3.10
N GLU A 234 -6.99 -11.07 -3.21
CA GLU A 234 -6.05 -11.39 -2.12
C GLU A 234 -6.08 -10.27 -1.06
N ILE A 235 -7.14 -10.23 -0.26
CA ILE A 235 -7.33 -9.27 0.83
C ILE A 235 -7.01 -9.98 2.16
N THR A 236 -6.00 -9.47 2.86
CA THR A 236 -5.64 -9.93 4.20
C THR A 236 -6.10 -8.89 5.21
N PHE A 237 -6.96 -9.29 6.14
CA PHE A 237 -7.41 -8.43 7.24
C PHE A 237 -6.40 -8.49 8.38
N CYS A 238 -5.87 -7.32 8.74
CA CYS A 238 -4.95 -7.09 9.84
C CYS A 238 -5.78 -6.79 11.09
N ARG A 239 -5.69 -7.67 12.10
CA ARG A 239 -6.56 -7.64 13.30
C ARG A 239 -5.76 -7.82 14.58
N VAL A 240 -6.17 -7.11 15.63
CA VAL A 240 -5.68 -7.35 16.99
C VAL A 240 -6.89 -7.69 17.83
N GLU A 241 -6.83 -8.84 18.50
CA GLU A 241 -7.89 -9.30 19.38
C GLU A 241 -7.92 -8.44 20.67
N ASP A 242 -9.08 -8.42 21.34
CA ASP A 242 -9.28 -7.77 22.63
C ASP A 242 -8.97 -6.26 22.67
N LEU A 243 -9.16 -5.55 21.56
CA LEU A 243 -9.14 -4.09 21.56
C LEU A 243 -10.38 -3.55 22.26
N ALA A 244 -10.17 -2.63 23.21
CA ALA A 244 -11.28 -1.86 23.78
C ALA A 244 -11.94 -1.01 22.69
N PRO A 245 -13.25 -0.75 22.79
CA PRO A 245 -13.97 0.09 21.83
C PRO A 245 -13.42 1.51 21.85
N ALA A 246 -13.48 2.20 20.71
CA ALA A 246 -12.82 3.50 20.53
C ALA A 246 -13.33 4.58 21.49
N GLU A 247 -14.61 4.49 21.87
CA GLU A 247 -15.27 5.41 22.81
C GLU A 247 -14.71 5.31 24.23
N ALA A 248 -14.02 4.21 24.56
CA ALA A 248 -13.41 4.01 25.88
C ALA A 248 -12.03 4.68 26.01
N TYR A 249 -11.40 5.09 24.91
CA TYR A 249 -10.03 5.60 24.94
C TYR A 249 -9.93 6.97 25.62
N ALA A 250 -9.40 6.99 26.84
CA ALA A 250 -9.03 8.21 27.58
C ALA A 250 -7.56 8.61 27.36
N MET A 251 -6.70 7.65 27.01
CA MET A 251 -5.27 7.85 26.79
C MET A 251 -4.85 7.39 25.40
N GLN A 252 -4.04 8.24 24.75
CA GLN A 252 -3.45 7.89 23.46
C GLN A 252 -2.49 6.71 23.59
N GLY A 253 -2.53 5.82 22.59
CA GLY A 253 -1.52 4.80 22.40
C GLY A 253 -0.19 5.41 21.92
N TYR A 254 0.89 4.65 22.04
CA TYR A 254 2.20 5.08 21.56
C TYR A 254 3.10 3.91 21.19
N TRP A 255 4.19 4.21 20.50
CA TRP A 255 5.23 3.25 20.14
C TRP A 255 6.43 3.40 21.05
N ARG A 256 6.81 2.32 21.73
CA ARG A 256 8.05 2.26 22.51
C ARG A 256 9.14 1.62 21.67
N ARG A 257 10.25 2.33 21.48
CA ARG A 257 11.45 1.76 20.88
C ARG A 257 12.18 0.90 21.90
N GLN A 258 12.46 -0.36 21.56
CA GLN A 258 13.19 -1.29 22.41
C GLN A 258 14.40 -1.82 21.65
N ALA A 259 15.60 -1.63 22.21
CA ALA A 259 16.82 -2.21 21.67
C ALA A 259 16.82 -3.74 21.87
N PHE A 260 17.34 -4.49 20.90
CA PHE A 260 17.43 -5.95 20.94
C PHE A 260 18.67 -6.46 20.15
N GLY A 261 18.98 -7.75 20.31
CA GLY A 261 20.20 -8.38 19.76
C GLY A 261 21.37 -8.35 20.76
N GLU A 262 22.39 -9.18 20.51
CA GLU A 262 23.55 -9.33 21.40
C GLU A 262 24.27 -7.99 21.66
N ASP A 263 24.38 -7.14 20.64
CA ASP A 263 25.01 -5.82 20.74
C ASP A 263 24.02 -4.66 20.95
N LYS A 264 22.72 -4.94 21.09
CA LYS A 264 21.66 -3.91 21.09
C LYS A 264 21.70 -2.97 19.87
N ALA A 265 22.35 -3.39 18.79
CA ALA A 265 22.52 -2.64 17.55
C ALA A 265 21.23 -2.53 16.73
N HIS A 266 20.20 -3.30 17.09
CA HIS A 266 18.90 -3.28 16.45
C HIS A 266 17.82 -2.76 17.41
N SER A 267 16.79 -2.16 16.84
CA SER A 267 15.65 -1.66 17.55
C SER A 267 14.35 -2.14 16.92
N ARG A 268 13.43 -2.57 17.78
CA ARG A 268 12.06 -2.90 17.42
C ARG A 268 11.12 -1.89 18.04
N LEU A 269 9.95 -1.74 17.44
CA LEU A 269 8.85 -1.02 18.07
C LEU A 269 7.97 -1.99 18.82
N VAL A 270 7.50 -1.56 19.98
CA VAL A 270 6.48 -2.25 20.77
C VAL A 270 5.29 -1.32 20.88
N TRP A 271 4.13 -1.77 20.39
CA TRP A 271 2.90 -0.99 20.49
C TRP A 271 2.32 -1.03 21.90
N VAL A 272 2.07 0.14 22.47
CA VAL A 272 1.23 0.31 23.65
C VAL A 272 -0.12 0.83 23.15
N ALA A 273 -1.14 -0.03 23.22
CA ALA A 273 -2.49 0.32 22.77
C ALA A 273 -3.07 1.50 23.56
N PRO A 274 -3.95 2.30 22.92
CA PRO A 274 -4.76 3.27 23.64
C PRO A 274 -5.62 2.56 24.69
N ARG A 275 -5.97 3.29 25.76
CA ARG A 275 -6.76 2.81 26.88
C ARG A 275 -7.86 3.79 27.20
#